data_AF-A0A2S2QF00-F1
#
_entry.id   AF-A0A2S2QF00-F1
#
_cell.length_a   1.000
_cell.length_b   1.000
_cell.length_c   1.000
_cell.angle_alpha   90.00
_cell.angle_beta   90.00
_cell.angle_gamma   90.00
#
_symmetry.space_group_name_H-M   'P 1'
#
loop_
_entity.id
_entity.type
_entity.pdbx_description
1 polymer ?
#
loop_
_entity_poly.entity_id
_entity_poly.type
_entity_poly.pdbx_seq_one_letter_code
_entity_poly.pdbx_strand_id
1 'polypeptide(L)'
;MDQFKYLGMILTEDNQITKEIEARIQAGNKYFFNLANLLGARSLSRELNKQLYTKLIRPIITCGAETWTIRKTNEKRLLVFERKILRRIFGPVKDSVTNDWRIRKNEELD
;
A
#
# COMPACT_ATOMS: atom_id res chain seq x y z
N MET A 1 -13.37 -3.82 27.37
CA MET A 1 -12.53 -4.81 26.64
C MET A 1 -12.78 -4.52 25.17
N ASP A 2 -11.97 -3.65 24.58
CA ASP A 2 -12.51 -2.77 23.52
C ASP A 2 -12.22 -3.26 22.09
N GLN A 3 -11.72 -4.49 21.92
CA GLN A 3 -11.41 -5.08 20.61
C GLN A 3 -11.57 -6.60 20.62
N PHE A 4 -12.26 -7.14 19.61
CA PHE A 4 -12.44 -8.56 19.39
C PHE A 4 -11.99 -8.96 17.98
N LYS A 5 -11.25 -10.05 17.85
CA LYS A 5 -10.81 -10.55 16.54
C LYS A 5 -11.74 -11.65 16.06
N TYR A 6 -12.47 -11.41 14.98
CA TYR A 6 -13.38 -12.37 14.36
C TYR A 6 -13.00 -12.61 12.90
N LEU A 7 -12.78 -13.87 12.51
CA LEU A 7 -12.40 -14.26 11.14
C LEU A 7 -11.21 -13.45 10.55
N GLY A 8 -10.31 -12.98 11.42
CA GLY A 8 -9.16 -12.17 11.02
C GLY A 8 -9.41 -10.65 10.99
N MET A 9 -10.65 -10.19 11.16
CA MET A 9 -11.04 -8.78 11.26
C MET A 9 -11.10 -8.33 12.73
N ILE A 10 -10.63 -7.12 13.01
CA ILE A 10 -10.74 -6.48 14.32
C ILE A 10 -12.07 -5.73 14.39
N LEU A 11 -12.97 -6.22 15.24
CA LEU A 11 -14.24 -5.59 15.59
C LEU A 11 -14.02 -4.74 16.85
N THR A 12 -14.47 -3.49 16.80
CA THR A 12 -14.44 -2.54 17.93
C THR A 12 -15.88 -2.17 18.27
N GLU A 13 -16.18 -1.86 19.54
CA GLU A 13 -17.54 -1.53 20.02
C GLU A 13 -18.15 -0.34 19.24
N ASP A 14 -17.36 0.68 18.92
CA ASP A 14 -17.79 1.83 18.07
C ASP A 14 -17.65 1.57 16.55
N ASN A 15 -17.47 0.31 16.13
CA ASN A 15 -17.29 -0.11 14.73
C ASN A 15 -16.20 0.70 13.98
N GLN A 16 -15.14 1.10 14.70
CA GLN A 16 -14.08 1.93 14.13
C GLN A 16 -13.15 1.13 13.21
N ILE A 17 -13.53 1.05 11.94
CA ILE A 17 -12.74 0.45 10.84
C ILE A 17 -11.31 1.01 10.74
N THR A 18 -11.04 2.18 11.31
CA THR A 18 -9.71 2.80 11.37
C THR A 18 -8.64 1.85 11.92
N LYS A 19 -8.94 1.10 12.98
CA LYS A 19 -7.97 0.18 13.60
C LYS A 19 -7.71 -1.06 12.75
N GLU A 20 -8.73 -1.57 12.09
CA GLU A 20 -8.62 -2.67 11.11
C GLU A 20 -7.76 -2.24 9.90
N ILE A 21 -8.00 -1.04 9.36
CA ILE A 21 -7.20 -0.49 8.25
C ILE A 21 -5.74 -0.33 8.66
N GLU A 22 -5.48 0.16 9.88
CA GLU A 22 -4.12 0.30 10.38
C GLU A 22 -3.41 -1.05 10.55
N ALA A 23 -4.09 -2.05 11.12
CA ALA A 23 -3.56 -3.40 11.24
C ALA A 23 -3.23 -4.02 9.86
N ARG A 24 -4.10 -3.78 8.86
CA ARG A 24 -3.86 -4.23 7.48
C ARG A 24 -2.70 -3.52 6.82
N ILE A 25 -2.61 -2.19 6.96
CA ILE A 25 -1.46 -1.43 6.47
C ILE A 25 -0.17 -1.96 7.10
N GLN A 26 -0.16 -2.29 8.39
CA GLN A 26 1.01 -2.91 9.05
C GLN A 26 1.34 -4.28 8.47
N ALA A 27 0.33 -5.14 8.24
CA ALA A 27 0.54 -6.45 7.62
C ALA A 27 1.07 -6.33 6.18
N GLY A 28 0.46 -5.45 5.37
CA GLY A 28 0.92 -5.16 4.01
C GLY A 28 2.31 -4.53 3.99
N ASN A 29 2.66 -3.70 4.98
CA ASN A 29 4.01 -3.15 5.13
C ASN A 29 5.03 -4.26 5.34
N LYS A 30 4.76 -5.18 6.28
CA LYS A 30 5.65 -6.31 6.57
C LYS A 30 5.90 -7.14 5.31
N TYR A 31 4.84 -7.47 4.59
CA TYR A 31 4.94 -8.25 3.35
C TYR A 31 5.65 -7.48 2.22
N PHE A 32 5.35 -6.19 2.08
CA PHE A 32 6.04 -5.30 1.15
C PHE A 32 7.54 -5.22 1.44
N PHE A 33 7.97 -5.08 2.70
CA PHE A 33 9.39 -5.02 3.05
C PHE A 33 10.13 -6.31 2.68
N ASN A 34 9.50 -7.47 2.84
CA ASN A 34 10.06 -8.74 2.40
C ASN A 34 10.23 -8.80 0.87
N LEU A 35 9.29 -8.20 0.12
CA LEU A 35 9.33 -8.14 -1.34
C LEU A 35 10.04 -6.91 -1.91
N ALA A 36 10.48 -5.96 -1.07
CA ALA A 36 10.95 -4.65 -1.54
C ALA A 36 12.21 -4.78 -2.40
N ASN A 37 13.09 -5.74 -2.10
CA ASN A 37 14.27 -6.02 -2.91
C ASN A 37 13.90 -6.58 -4.29
N LEU A 38 12.93 -7.50 -4.32
CA LEU A 38 12.41 -8.07 -5.56
C LEU A 38 11.73 -6.98 -6.42
N LEU A 39 10.79 -6.22 -5.85
CA LEU A 39 10.02 -5.20 -6.57
C LEU A 39 10.86 -4.03 -7.11
N GLY A 40 12.06 -3.82 -6.58
CA GLY A 40 13.01 -2.82 -7.07
C GLY A 40 14.16 -3.39 -7.89
N ALA A 41 14.16 -4.69 -8.17
CA ALA A 41 15.20 -5.32 -8.97
C ALA A 41 15.07 -4.91 -10.44
N ARG A 42 16.19 -4.57 -11.08
CA ARG A 42 16.24 -4.22 -12.51
C ARG A 42 15.91 -5.40 -13.43
N SER A 43 15.98 -6.63 -12.92
CA SER A 43 15.67 -7.86 -13.65
C SER A 43 14.17 -8.06 -13.90
N LEU A 44 13.30 -7.38 -13.16
CA LEU A 44 11.85 -7.48 -13.31
C LEU A 44 11.32 -6.28 -14.08
N SER A 45 10.42 -6.53 -15.03
CA SER A 45 9.71 -5.47 -15.74
C SER A 45 8.76 -4.74 -14.78
N ARG A 46 8.51 -3.45 -15.05
CA ARG A 46 7.54 -2.66 -14.28
C ARG A 46 6.14 -3.28 -14.31
N GLU A 47 5.76 -3.85 -15.44
CA GLU A 47 4.46 -4.50 -15.61
C GLU A 47 4.34 -5.74 -14.71
N LEU A 48 5.37 -6.59 -14.66
CA LEU A 48 5.39 -7.74 -13.77
C LEU A 48 5.34 -7.31 -12.30
N ASN A 49 6.08 -6.25 -11.94
CA ASN A 49 6.01 -5.69 -10.59
C ASN A 49 4.63 -5.15 -10.22
N LYS A 50 3.91 -4.52 -11.16
CA LYS A 50 2.51 -4.09 -10.97
C LYS A 50 1.59 -5.30 -10.75
N GLN A 51 1.79 -6.38 -11.49
CA GLN A 51 1.04 -7.62 -11.31
C GLN A 51 1.31 -8.26 -9.94
N LEU A 52 2.58 -8.33 -9.52
CA LEU A 52 2.95 -8.83 -8.19
C LEU A 52 2.29 -8.00 -7.07
N TYR A 53 2.32 -6.67 -7.17
CA TYR A 53 1.60 -5.80 -6.23
C TYR A 53 0.10 -6.12 -6.20
N THR A 54 -0.53 -6.15 -7.36
CA THR A 54 -1.98 -6.35 -7.51
C THR A 54 -2.44 -7.71 -6.97
N LYS A 55 -1.64 -8.76 -7.18
CA LYS A 55 -2.00 -10.13 -6.82
C LYS A 55 -1.59 -10.52 -5.41
N LEU A 56 -0.50 -9.97 -4.89
CA LEU A 56 0.06 -10.43 -3.60
C LEU A 56 -0.15 -9.43 -2.46
N ILE A 57 0.05 -8.13 -2.71
CA ILE A 57 0.03 -7.12 -1.63
C ILE A 57 -1.36 -6.50 -1.51
N ARG A 58 -1.98 -6.13 -2.64
CA ARG A 58 -3.29 -5.44 -2.65
C ARG A 58 -4.38 -6.21 -1.88
N PRO A 59 -4.53 -7.55 -2.02
CA PRO A 59 -5.57 -8.28 -1.31
C PRO A 59 -5.43 -8.24 0.23
N ILE A 60 -4.20 -8.16 0.76
CA ILE A 60 -3.94 -8.06 2.20
C ILE A 60 -4.62 -6.81 2.76
N ILE A 61 -4.57 -5.72 1.99
CA ILE A 61 -5.16 -4.44 2.37
C ILE A 61 -6.64 -4.40 2.07
N THR A 62 -7.09 -4.92 0.92
CA THR A 62 -8.46 -4.68 0.43
C THR A 62 -9.46 -5.79 0.72
N CYS A 63 -9.05 -6.95 1.24
CA CYS A 63 -9.98 -8.05 1.51
C CYS A 63 -11.05 -7.64 2.52
N GLY A 64 -12.33 -7.70 2.17
CA GLY A 64 -13.41 -7.24 3.06
C GLY A 64 -13.54 -5.71 3.14
N ALA A 65 -12.89 -4.95 2.24
CA ALA A 65 -13.08 -3.50 2.16
C ALA A 65 -14.50 -3.12 1.70
N GLU A 66 -15.25 -4.05 1.09
CA GLU A 66 -16.65 -3.86 0.70
C GLU A 66 -17.57 -3.57 1.89
N THR A 67 -17.21 -4.03 3.09
CA THR A 67 -18.00 -3.82 4.31
C THR A 67 -17.53 -2.61 5.13
N TRP A 68 -16.53 -1.87 4.65
CA TRP A 68 -15.95 -0.75 5.38
C TRP A 68 -16.68 0.56 5.13
N THR A 69 -17.09 1.24 6.19
CA THR A 69 -17.45 2.65 6.11
C THR A 69 -16.18 3.51 6.11
N ILE A 70 -15.65 3.82 4.93
CA ILE A 70 -14.39 4.55 4.76
C ILE A 70 -14.59 6.05 4.98
N ARG A 71 -13.81 6.63 5.89
CA ARG A 71 -13.66 8.09 6.05
C ARG A 71 -12.52 8.60 5.16
N LYS A 72 -12.56 9.87 4.76
CA LYS A 72 -11.47 10.51 3.97
C LYS A 72 -10.08 10.37 4.59
N THR A 73 -9.99 10.32 5.93
CA THR A 73 -8.72 10.09 6.63
C THR A 73 -8.15 8.70 6.39
N ASN A 74 -9.02 7.68 6.35
CA ASN A 74 -8.65 6.29 6.12
C ASN A 74 -8.29 6.04 4.65
N GLU A 75 -9.06 6.64 3.72
CA GLU A 75 -8.73 6.65 2.30
C GLU A 75 -7.33 7.23 2.04
N LYS A 76 -7.01 8.39 2.65
CA LYS A 76 -5.68 9.00 2.55
C LYS A 76 -4.57 8.04 3.04
N ARG A 77 -4.79 7.30 4.12
CA ARG A 77 -3.83 6.31 4.63
C ARG A 77 -3.58 5.18 3.65
N LEU A 78 -4.64 4.65 3.02
CA LEU A 78 -4.54 3.63 1.97
C LEU A 78 -3.77 4.15 0.75
N LEU A 79 -4.07 5.37 0.29
CA LEU A 79 -3.37 6.00 -0.82
C LEU A 79 -1.88 6.24 -0.52
N VAL A 80 -1.54 6.66 0.70
CA VAL A 80 -0.13 6.81 1.11
C VAL A 80 0.61 5.48 1.03
N PHE A 81 -0.03 4.39 1.49
CA PHE A 81 0.53 3.06 1.40
C PHE A 81 0.75 2.62 -0.06
N GLU A 82 -0.26 2.77 -0.92
CA GLU A 82 -0.16 2.43 -2.34
C GLU A 82 0.95 3.21 -3.06
N ARG A 83 0.99 4.52 -2.87
CA ARG A 83 2.00 5.39 -3.47
C ARG A 83 3.42 5.04 -3.05
N LYS A 84 3.61 4.54 -1.82
CA LYS A 84 4.92 4.04 -1.36
C LYS A 84 5.38 2.83 -2.20
N ILE A 85 4.47 1.91 -2.49
CA ILE A 85 4.77 0.72 -3.28
C ILE A 85 5.06 1.12 -4.73
N LEU A 86 4.21 1.97 -5.33
CA LEU A 86 4.39 2.43 -6.71
C LEU A 86 5.75 3.12 -6.91
N ARG A 87 6.18 3.97 -5.97
CA ARG A 87 7.52 4.59 -6.02
C ARG A 87 8.66 3.57 -6.02
N ARG A 88 8.50 2.44 -5.34
CA ARG A 88 9.48 1.36 -5.37
C ARG A 88 9.53 0.67 -6.73
N ILE A 89 8.37 0.44 -7.33
CA ILE A 89 8.22 -0.21 -8.65
C ILE A 89 8.76 0.68 -9.78
N PHE A 90 8.40 1.96 -9.79
CA PHE A 90 8.82 2.89 -10.84
C PHE A 90 10.26 3.36 -10.68
N GLY A 91 10.75 3.42 -9.44
CA GLY A 91 12.06 3.95 -9.12
C GLY A 91 12.16 5.47 -9.28
N PRO A 92 13.38 6.03 -9.10
CA PRO A 92 13.61 7.46 -9.24
C PRO A 92 13.45 7.91 -10.70
N VAL A 93 13.24 9.21 -10.87
CA VAL A 93 13.18 9.88 -12.18
C VAL A 93 14.28 10.94 -12.24
N LYS A 94 14.87 11.13 -13.42
CA LYS A 94 15.86 12.17 -13.65
C LYS A 94 15.13 13.46 -14.01
N ASP A 95 15.44 14.54 -13.31
CA ASP A 95 14.87 15.85 -13.57
C ASP A 95 15.45 16.43 -14.86
N SER A 96 14.59 16.96 -15.74
CA SER A 96 15.01 17.51 -17.03
C SER A 96 15.70 18.87 -16.90
N VAL A 97 15.45 19.61 -15.82
CA VAL A 97 15.99 20.95 -15.60
C VAL A 97 17.30 20.86 -14.83
N THR A 98 17.31 20.17 -13.69
CA THR A 98 18.51 20.13 -12.82
C THR A 98 19.47 18.99 -13.16
N ASN A 99 19.05 18.03 -14.00
CA ASN A 99 19.77 16.78 -14.28
C ASN A 99 19.98 15.85 -13.06
N ASP A 100 19.32 16.13 -11.93
CA ASP A 100 19.44 15.31 -10.72
C ASP A 100 18.43 14.17 -10.66
N TRP A 101 18.76 13.14 -9.90
CA TRP A 101 17.82 12.07 -9.57
C TRP A 101 16.91 12.49 -8.42
N ARG A 102 15.61 12.36 -8.62
CA ARG A 102 14.60 12.66 -7.59
C ARG A 102 13.54 11.57 -7.46
N ILE A 103 12.85 11.60 -6.33
CA ILE A 103 11.67 10.76 -6.09
C ILE A 103 10.50 11.29 -6.96
N ARG A 104 9.68 10.36 -7.46
CA ARG A 104 8.47 10.69 -8.22
C ARG A 104 7.41 11.36 -7.35
N LYS A 105 6.82 12.42 -7.88
CA LYS A 105 5.64 13.12 -7.34
C LYS A 105 4.40 12.24 -7.50
N ASN A 106 3.29 12.62 -6.86
CA ASN A 106 2.08 11.79 -6.87
C ASN A 106 1.46 11.68 -8.27
N GLU A 107 1.58 12.74 -9.08
CA GLU A 107 1.04 12.83 -10.44
C GLU A 107 1.82 11.96 -11.44
N GLU A 108 3.01 11.48 -11.07
CA GLU A 108 3.92 10.68 -11.92
C GLU A 108 3.80 9.17 -11.66
N LEU A 109 2.79 8.74 -10.88
CA LEU A 109 2.59 7.36 -10.42
C LEU A 109 1.42 6.63 -11.13
N ASP A 110 0.69 7.31 -12.01
CA ASP A 110 -0.38 6.75 -12.84
C ASP A 110 0.12 6.32 -14.23
#